data_AF-A0A0F9H910-F1
#
_entry.id   AF-A0A0F9H910-F1
#
_cell.length_a   1.000
_cell.length_b   1.000
_cell.length_c   1.000
_cell.angle_alpha   90.00
_cell.angle_beta   90.00
_cell.angle_gamma   90.00
#
_symmetry.space_group_name_H-M   'P 1'
#
loop_
_entity.id
_entity.type
_entity.pdbx_description
1 polymer ?
#
loop_
_entity_poly.entity_id
_entity_poly.type
_entity_poly.pdbx_seq_one_letter_code
_entity_poly.pdbx_strand_id
1 'polypeptide(L)'
;GVCMAPHNCAGVICRIIGFSGAQGLFASPYMHAAIRRDCDGDEAAIMLLMDVLLNFSLEFLPKHRGGTQDAPLVLNTKIDAGEVDDQIMDFEVTNEYPLELYKLSQERKHSSKIKIPDIKEILKQNKDPFVNLGFTHDTSNFNDGVVCSSYKSLSTMKEKVLHQMELVERIRAADTSDTARLIIEKHFIKDIKGNLRSFSTQQFRCVNCNEILRRPPLSGKCTSCNGKIIFTIHEGGIKKYLEPALDLASKYNLSIYMKQNLELIKRYIESIFGREKEKQEALHKWF
;
A
#
# COMPACT_ATOMS: atom_id res chain seq x y z
N GLY A 1 10.99 16.46 -18.42
CA GLY A 1 10.96 16.26 -16.97
C GLY A 1 12.11 15.37 -16.56
N VAL A 2 12.23 15.11 -15.27
CA VAL A 2 13.10 14.10 -14.68
C VAL A 2 12.19 13.11 -13.97
N CYS A 3 12.24 11.86 -14.38
CA CYS A 3 11.55 10.77 -13.70
C CYS A 3 12.53 10.07 -12.75
N MET A 4 12.10 9.78 -11.54
CA MET A 4 12.95 9.19 -10.51
C MET A 4 12.16 8.26 -9.61
N ALA A 5 12.77 7.14 -9.25
CA ALA A 5 12.23 6.23 -8.26
C ALA A 5 12.66 6.65 -6.84
N PRO A 6 11.77 6.48 -5.84
CA PRO A 6 12.20 6.35 -4.45
C PRO A 6 13.34 5.35 -4.28
N HIS A 7 14.19 5.59 -3.28
CA HIS A 7 15.41 4.87 -2.92
C HIS A 7 16.51 4.89 -4.00
N ASN A 8 16.38 5.71 -5.04
CA ASN A 8 17.37 5.89 -6.11
C ASN A 8 18.01 7.29 -6.04
N CYS A 9 19.16 7.45 -6.69
CA CYS A 9 19.88 8.72 -6.84
C CYS A 9 20.14 9.12 -8.30
N ALA A 10 19.79 8.26 -9.26
CA ALA A 10 19.83 8.54 -10.68
C ALA A 10 18.41 8.88 -11.17
N GLY A 11 18.21 10.12 -11.60
CA GLY A 11 17.04 10.53 -12.35
C GLY A 11 17.24 10.26 -13.83
N VAL A 12 16.16 10.06 -14.56
CA VAL A 12 16.19 9.87 -16.01
C VAL A 12 15.39 10.98 -16.68
N ILE A 13 15.98 11.59 -17.69
CA ILE A 13 15.36 12.70 -18.41
C ILE A 13 14.28 12.13 -19.35
N CYS A 14 13.09 12.73 -19.28
CA CYS A 14 11.95 12.32 -20.08
C CYS A 14 11.32 13.53 -20.80
N ARG A 15 10.54 13.24 -21.84
CA ARG A 15 9.71 14.23 -22.54
C ARG A 15 8.24 13.97 -22.24
N ILE A 16 7.52 15.01 -21.85
CA ILE A 16 6.06 14.95 -21.68
C ILE A 16 5.44 15.07 -23.07
N ILE A 17 4.59 14.11 -23.44
CA ILE A 17 3.95 14.04 -24.76
C ILE A 17 2.43 14.20 -24.72
N GLY A 18 1.82 14.13 -23.53
CA GLY A 18 0.38 14.23 -23.34
C GLY A 18 -0.03 14.00 -21.90
N PHE A 19 -1.34 14.04 -21.67
CA PHE A 19 -1.95 13.84 -20.35
C PHE A 19 -3.05 12.79 -20.45
N SER A 20 -3.20 12.01 -19.38
CA SER A 20 -4.26 11.04 -19.19
C SER A 20 -5.08 11.42 -17.97
N GLY A 21 -6.36 11.03 -17.96
CA GLY A 21 -7.22 11.18 -16.79
C GLY A 21 -6.90 10.18 -15.68
N ALA A 22 -6.14 9.12 -15.96
CA ALA A 22 -5.79 8.11 -14.96
C ALA A 22 -4.80 8.66 -13.91
N GLN A 23 -4.94 8.20 -12.67
CA GLN A 23 -4.04 8.57 -11.56
C GLN A 23 -2.77 7.70 -11.57
N GLY A 24 -2.00 7.74 -12.66
CA GLY A 24 -0.78 6.96 -12.82
C GLY A 24 0.17 7.56 -13.85
N LEU A 25 1.44 7.13 -13.80
CA LEU A 25 2.46 7.51 -14.78
C LEU A 25 2.47 6.49 -15.92
N PHE A 26 2.03 6.91 -17.10
CA PHE A 26 2.24 6.15 -18.33
C PHE A 26 3.56 6.53 -18.97
N ALA A 27 4.46 5.57 -19.08
CA ALA A 27 5.68 5.70 -19.85
C ALA A 27 6.00 4.39 -20.57
N SER A 28 7.00 4.44 -21.45
CA SER A 28 7.56 3.23 -22.05
C SER A 28 8.04 2.28 -20.93
N PRO A 29 7.91 0.93 -21.08
CA PRO A 29 8.48 -0.02 -20.13
C PRO A 29 9.98 0.24 -19.87
N TYR A 30 10.72 0.65 -20.90
CA TYR A 30 12.14 1.03 -20.77
C TYR A 30 12.37 2.19 -19.82
N MET A 31 11.41 3.11 -19.73
CA MET A 31 11.47 4.20 -18.77
C MET A 31 11.37 3.63 -17.36
N HIS A 32 10.33 2.84 -17.07
CA HIS A 32 10.16 2.23 -15.75
C HIS A 32 11.35 1.34 -15.36
N ALA A 33 11.88 0.53 -16.28
CA ALA A 33 13.08 -0.27 -16.03
C ALA A 33 14.33 0.60 -15.78
N ALA A 34 14.50 1.72 -16.49
CA ALA A 34 15.65 2.60 -16.29
C ALA A 34 15.64 3.33 -14.93
N ILE A 35 14.47 3.58 -14.35
CA ILE A 35 14.37 4.09 -12.97
C ILE A 35 14.38 2.96 -11.93
N ARG A 36 14.54 1.70 -12.33
CA ARG A 36 14.52 0.49 -11.48
C ARG A 36 13.16 0.28 -10.80
N ARG A 37 12.09 0.22 -11.59
CA ARG A 37 10.75 -0.08 -11.13
C ARG A 37 10.24 -1.39 -11.71
N ASP A 38 9.63 -2.18 -10.84
CA ASP A 38 9.05 -3.49 -11.13
C ASP A 38 7.60 -3.35 -11.65
N CYS A 39 7.00 -2.17 -11.45
CA CYS A 39 5.63 -1.85 -11.88
C CYS A 39 4.53 -2.74 -11.26
N ASP A 40 4.76 -3.31 -10.07
CA ASP A 40 3.81 -4.14 -9.33
C ASP A 40 2.97 -3.35 -8.29
N GLY A 41 2.91 -2.03 -8.46
CA GLY A 41 2.29 -1.09 -7.51
C GLY A 41 3.23 0.05 -7.07
N ASP A 42 4.39 0.13 -7.70
CA ASP A 42 5.41 1.14 -7.45
C ASP A 42 4.97 2.58 -7.71
N GLU A 43 5.44 3.48 -6.84
CA GLU A 43 5.31 4.92 -7.01
C GLU A 43 6.59 5.52 -7.62
N ALA A 44 6.44 6.58 -8.41
CA ALA A 44 7.56 7.31 -9.00
C ALA A 44 7.33 8.82 -8.90
N ALA A 45 8.42 9.57 -8.80
CA ALA A 45 8.41 11.02 -8.81
C ALA A 45 8.67 11.55 -10.23
N ILE A 46 7.98 12.63 -10.58
CA ILE A 46 8.23 13.39 -11.82
C ILE A 46 8.45 14.84 -11.42
N MET A 47 9.62 15.37 -11.79
CA MET A 47 9.99 16.76 -11.57
C MET A 47 10.19 17.44 -12.92
N LEU A 48 10.03 18.77 -12.97
CA LEU A 48 10.36 19.52 -14.18
C LEU A 48 11.88 19.67 -14.28
N LEU A 49 12.43 19.49 -15.48
CA LEU A 49 13.89 19.48 -15.65
C LEU A 49 14.53 20.81 -15.23
N MET A 50 13.94 21.93 -15.64
CA MET A 50 14.44 23.25 -15.29
C MET A 50 14.36 23.52 -13.79
N ASP A 51 13.31 23.04 -13.13
CA ASP A 51 13.12 23.16 -11.70
C ASP A 51 14.22 22.41 -10.93
N VAL A 52 14.51 21.17 -11.33
CA VAL A 52 15.63 20.40 -10.76
C VAL A 52 16.95 21.15 -10.95
N LEU A 53 17.24 21.69 -12.13
CA LEU A 53 18.51 22.36 -12.39
C LEU A 53 18.69 23.68 -11.62
N LEU A 54 17.60 24.42 -11.35
CA LEU A 54 17.66 25.71 -10.67
C LEU A 54 17.60 25.57 -9.14
N ASN A 55 16.77 24.67 -8.63
CA ASN A 55 16.44 24.59 -7.22
C ASN A 55 17.17 23.47 -6.46
N PHE A 56 17.86 22.57 -7.16
CA PHE A 56 18.64 21.52 -6.52
C PHE A 56 20.03 22.02 -6.09
N SER A 57 20.40 21.73 -4.85
CA SER A 57 21.76 21.89 -4.33
C SER A 57 22.08 20.76 -3.36
N LEU A 58 23.32 20.25 -3.42
CA LEU A 58 23.81 19.25 -2.46
C LEU A 58 23.81 19.78 -1.01
N GLU A 59 23.87 21.09 -0.82
CA GLU A 59 23.84 21.72 0.51
C GLU A 59 22.50 21.55 1.23
N PHE A 60 21.41 21.32 0.48
CA PHE A 60 20.08 21.07 1.05
C PHE A 60 19.88 19.63 1.50
N LEU A 61 20.79 18.71 1.14
CA LEU A 61 20.67 17.31 1.52
C LEU A 61 21.02 17.10 3.00
N PRO A 62 20.24 16.28 3.72
CA PRO A 62 20.51 16.02 5.13
C PRO A 62 21.83 15.24 5.28
N LYS A 63 22.66 15.65 6.24
CA LYS A 63 23.99 15.06 6.51
C LYS A 63 23.94 13.66 7.15
N HIS A 64 22.76 13.13 7.43
CA HIS A 64 22.59 11.81 8.04
C HIS A 64 22.61 10.69 6.97
N ARG A 65 22.91 9.45 7.38
CA ARG A 65 22.91 8.29 6.48
C ARG A 65 21.55 8.12 5.80
N GLY A 66 21.55 7.95 4.49
CA GLY A 66 20.34 7.85 3.66
C GLY A 66 19.86 9.18 3.08
N GLY A 67 20.45 10.32 3.46
CA GLY A 67 20.04 11.63 2.97
C GLY A 67 20.30 11.92 1.49
N THR A 68 21.10 11.09 0.84
CA THR A 68 21.40 11.16 -0.60
C THR A 68 20.47 10.29 -1.45
N GLN A 69 19.69 9.41 -0.81
CA GLN A 69 18.61 8.68 -1.49
C GLN A 69 17.47 9.68 -1.75
N ASP A 70 16.75 9.49 -2.85
CA ASP A 70 15.64 10.37 -3.27
C ASP A 70 16.08 11.76 -3.75
N ALA A 71 17.35 11.92 -4.12
CA ALA A 71 17.90 13.14 -4.69
C ALA A 71 18.45 12.86 -6.11
N PRO A 72 18.14 13.72 -7.11
CA PRO A 72 18.62 13.55 -8.49
C PRO A 72 20.10 13.96 -8.62
N LEU A 73 21.01 13.14 -8.08
CA LEU A 73 22.46 13.38 -8.12
C LEU A 73 23.04 13.26 -9.52
N VAL A 74 22.50 12.33 -10.30
CA VAL A 74 22.91 12.06 -11.69
C VAL A 74 21.67 12.04 -12.56
N LEU A 75 21.78 12.58 -13.77
CA LEU A 75 20.70 12.59 -14.76
C LEU A 75 21.10 11.76 -15.98
N ASN A 76 20.41 10.65 -16.21
CA ASN A 76 20.55 9.86 -17.42
C ASN A 76 19.76 10.49 -18.57
N THR A 77 20.46 10.84 -19.64
CA THR A 77 19.89 11.48 -20.85
C THR A 77 19.42 10.48 -21.89
N LYS A 78 20.05 9.30 -21.93
CA LYS A 78 19.79 8.23 -22.90
C LYS A 78 19.60 6.92 -22.16
N ILE A 79 18.58 6.16 -22.56
CA ILE A 79 18.33 4.82 -22.04
C ILE A 79 19.00 3.83 -22.98
N ASP A 80 19.85 2.96 -22.44
CA ASP A 80 20.34 1.78 -23.14
C ASP A 80 19.60 0.55 -22.61
N ALA A 81 18.94 -0.18 -23.51
CA ALA A 81 18.17 -1.37 -23.17
C ALA A 81 19.02 -2.52 -22.58
N GLY A 82 20.34 -2.52 -22.79
CA GLY A 82 21.24 -3.50 -22.17
C GLY A 82 21.62 -3.18 -20.72
N GLU A 83 21.45 -1.94 -20.27
CA GLU A 83 21.87 -1.45 -18.95
C GLU A 83 20.71 -1.23 -17.97
N VAL A 84 19.48 -1.36 -18.45
CA VAL A 84 18.28 -1.29 -17.62
C VAL A 84 18.05 -2.59 -16.86
N ASP A 85 17.07 -2.56 -15.95
CA ASP A 85 16.65 -3.71 -15.16
C ASP A 85 16.28 -4.94 -16.02
N ASP A 86 16.50 -6.14 -15.48
CA ASP A 86 16.38 -7.39 -16.24
C ASP A 86 14.94 -7.82 -16.51
N GLN A 87 13.95 -7.32 -15.75
CA GLN A 87 12.54 -7.67 -15.98
C GLN A 87 12.03 -7.29 -17.36
N ILE A 88 12.55 -6.21 -17.94
CA ILE A 88 12.18 -5.83 -19.31
C ILE A 88 12.70 -6.82 -20.35
N MET A 89 13.74 -7.60 -20.04
CA MET A 89 14.30 -8.55 -20.99
C MET A 89 13.30 -9.68 -21.30
N ASP A 90 12.36 -9.95 -20.40
CA ASP A 90 11.34 -11.00 -20.52
C ASP A 90 10.04 -10.49 -21.19
N PHE A 91 9.97 -9.23 -21.62
CA PHE A 91 8.83 -8.73 -22.40
C PHE A 91 8.80 -9.35 -23.79
N GLU A 92 7.63 -9.88 -24.16
CA GLU A 92 7.40 -10.56 -25.43
C GLU A 92 7.10 -9.54 -26.55
N VAL A 93 7.76 -9.71 -27.69
CA VAL A 93 7.69 -8.78 -28.83
C VAL A 93 6.89 -9.42 -29.97
N THR A 94 5.62 -9.75 -29.70
CA THR A 94 4.73 -10.41 -30.66
C THR A 94 3.39 -9.68 -30.78
N ASN A 95 2.84 -9.68 -32.00
CA ASN A 95 1.48 -9.18 -32.24
C ASN A 95 0.42 -10.25 -31.99
N GLU A 96 0.75 -11.52 -32.22
CA GLU A 96 -0.14 -12.65 -32.01
C GLU A 96 0.67 -13.83 -31.45
N TYR A 97 0.09 -14.52 -30.48
CA TYR A 97 0.74 -15.71 -29.91
C TYR A 97 0.62 -16.92 -30.85
N PRO A 98 1.69 -17.73 -30.97
CA PRO A 98 1.66 -18.92 -31.81
C PRO A 98 0.71 -19.98 -31.26
N LEU A 99 0.11 -20.77 -32.15
CA LEU A 99 -0.79 -21.88 -31.79
C LEU A 99 -0.15 -22.89 -30.81
N GLU A 100 1.17 -23.04 -30.90
CA GLU A 100 1.95 -23.91 -30.03
C GLU A 100 1.81 -23.53 -28.54
N LEU A 101 1.75 -22.24 -28.20
CA LEU A 101 1.57 -21.77 -26.82
C LEU A 101 0.28 -22.36 -26.22
N TYR A 102 -0.81 -22.26 -26.96
CA TYR A 102 -2.11 -22.74 -26.52
C TYR A 102 -2.11 -24.27 -26.34
N LYS A 103 -1.49 -25.02 -27.26
CA LYS A 103 -1.37 -26.49 -27.14
C LYS A 103 -0.54 -26.92 -25.93
N LEU A 104 0.63 -26.29 -25.72
CA LEU A 104 1.49 -26.61 -24.58
C LEU A 104 0.85 -26.21 -23.25
N SER A 105 0.07 -25.13 -23.22
CA SER A 105 -0.68 -24.71 -22.04
C SER A 105 -1.73 -25.75 -21.63
N GLN A 106 -2.41 -26.38 -22.59
CA GLN A 106 -3.37 -27.46 -22.36
C GLN A 106 -2.71 -28.69 -21.70
N GLU A 107 -1.45 -28.96 -22.04
CA GLU A 107 -0.64 -30.01 -21.43
C GLU A 107 0.02 -29.60 -20.11
N ARG A 108 -0.22 -28.36 -19.63
CA ARG A 108 0.38 -27.78 -18.41
C ARG A 108 1.92 -27.87 -18.40
N LYS A 109 2.53 -27.72 -19.57
CA LYS A 109 4.00 -27.70 -19.69
C LYS A 109 4.58 -26.42 -19.09
N HIS A 110 5.81 -26.52 -18.59
CA HIS A 110 6.55 -25.38 -18.06
C HIS A 110 6.80 -24.31 -19.14
N SER A 111 6.74 -23.02 -18.78
CA SER A 111 6.91 -21.88 -19.69
C SER A 111 8.22 -21.94 -20.49
N SER A 112 9.30 -22.42 -19.89
CA SER A 112 10.61 -22.56 -20.57
C SER A 112 10.61 -23.50 -21.78
N LYS A 113 9.56 -24.31 -22.01
CA LYS A 113 9.48 -25.21 -23.17
C LYS A 113 9.10 -24.49 -24.46
N ILE A 114 8.40 -23.36 -24.36
CA ILE A 114 8.09 -22.54 -25.52
C ILE A 114 9.11 -21.42 -25.67
N LYS A 115 9.42 -21.08 -26.91
CA LYS A 115 10.26 -19.94 -27.26
C LYS A 115 9.41 -18.92 -27.98
N ILE A 116 9.13 -17.81 -27.30
CA ILE A 116 8.49 -16.63 -27.85
C ILE A 116 9.58 -15.57 -27.94
N PRO A 117 9.67 -14.80 -29.03
CA PRO A 117 10.69 -13.77 -29.15
C PRO A 117 10.47 -12.71 -28.06
N ASP A 118 11.47 -12.55 -27.20
CA ASP A 118 11.53 -11.59 -26.11
C ASP A 118 12.57 -10.49 -26.43
N ILE A 119 12.59 -9.44 -25.62
CA ILE A 119 13.59 -8.35 -25.76
C ILE A 119 15.02 -8.90 -25.63
N LYS A 120 15.22 -9.93 -24.78
CA LYS A 120 16.51 -10.60 -24.61
C LYS A 120 17.05 -11.21 -25.90
N GLU A 121 16.20 -11.88 -26.69
CA GLU A 121 16.57 -12.45 -27.97
C GLU A 121 16.87 -11.36 -29.02
N ILE A 122 16.13 -10.24 -28.99
CA ILE A 122 16.39 -9.09 -29.89
C ILE A 122 17.75 -8.46 -29.59
N LEU A 123 18.07 -8.24 -28.30
CA LEU A 123 19.37 -7.73 -27.86
C LEU A 123 20.51 -8.66 -28.28
N LYS A 124 20.35 -9.99 -28.12
CA LYS A 124 21.34 -10.98 -28.59
C LYS A 124 21.54 -10.96 -30.10
N GLN A 125 20.51 -10.63 -30.87
CA GLN A 125 20.56 -10.52 -32.33
C GLN A 125 21.13 -9.16 -32.81
N ASN A 126 21.59 -8.28 -31.91
CA ASN A 126 22.05 -6.92 -32.21
C ASN A 126 21.04 -6.10 -33.04
N LYS A 127 19.74 -6.36 -32.83
CA LYS A 127 18.66 -5.57 -33.41
C LYS A 127 18.27 -4.43 -32.47
N ASP A 128 17.67 -3.38 -33.02
CA ASP A 128 17.20 -2.26 -32.22
C ASP A 128 16.02 -2.70 -31.33
N PRO A 129 16.17 -2.71 -30.00
CA PRO A 129 15.13 -3.16 -29.07
C PRO A 129 13.98 -2.16 -28.96
N PHE A 130 14.15 -0.91 -29.39
CA PHE A 130 13.13 0.12 -29.27
C PHE A 130 12.11 0.12 -30.41
N VAL A 131 12.32 -0.72 -31.45
CA VAL A 131 11.53 -0.72 -32.67
C VAL A 131 10.68 -1.98 -32.75
N ASN A 132 9.40 -1.80 -33.14
CA ASN A 132 8.47 -2.90 -33.45
C ASN A 132 8.18 -3.85 -32.28
N LEU A 133 7.97 -3.31 -31.08
CA LEU A 133 7.69 -4.05 -29.83
C LEU A 133 6.39 -4.86 -29.85
N GLY A 134 5.45 -4.55 -30.76
CA GLY A 134 4.18 -5.26 -30.90
C GLY A 134 3.27 -5.21 -29.66
N PHE A 135 2.04 -5.67 -29.80
CA PHE A 135 1.11 -5.94 -28.69
C PHE A 135 -0.02 -6.84 -29.20
N THR A 136 -0.68 -7.56 -28.28
CA THR A 136 -1.68 -8.58 -28.65
C THR A 136 -3.13 -8.12 -28.59
N HIS A 137 -3.44 -7.14 -27.74
CA HIS A 137 -4.81 -6.68 -27.52
C HIS A 137 -4.87 -5.16 -27.64
N ASP A 138 -5.69 -4.69 -28.59
CA ASP A 138 -6.01 -3.26 -28.72
C ASP A 138 -6.88 -2.77 -27.57
N THR A 139 -6.73 -1.49 -27.25
CA THR A 139 -7.66 -0.77 -26.36
C THR A 139 -8.13 0.49 -27.05
N SER A 140 -9.42 0.80 -26.93
CA SER A 140 -10.01 1.99 -27.57
C SER A 140 -9.57 3.28 -26.87
N ASN A 141 -9.58 3.29 -25.54
CA ASN A 141 -9.19 4.43 -24.75
C ASN A 141 -8.58 3.96 -23.42
N PHE A 142 -7.32 4.36 -23.18
CA PHE A 142 -6.60 4.06 -21.94
C PHE A 142 -7.26 4.68 -20.69
N ASN A 143 -8.14 5.67 -20.86
CA ASN A 143 -8.85 6.33 -19.77
C ASN A 143 -10.23 5.70 -19.48
N ASP A 144 -10.66 4.73 -20.29
CA ASP A 144 -11.99 4.12 -20.14
C ASP A 144 -11.99 3.14 -18.96
N GLY A 145 -12.18 3.68 -17.76
CA GLY A 145 -12.11 2.94 -16.52
C GLY A 145 -12.31 3.80 -15.28
N VAL A 146 -12.23 3.15 -14.11
CA VAL A 146 -12.36 3.83 -12.81
C VAL A 146 -11.07 4.58 -12.50
N VAL A 147 -11.09 5.90 -12.68
CA VAL A 147 -9.93 6.79 -12.48
C VAL A 147 -9.45 6.85 -11.03
N CYS A 148 -10.39 6.80 -10.08
CA CYS A 148 -10.10 6.91 -8.66
C CYS A 148 -10.78 5.76 -7.93
N SER A 149 -10.01 5.01 -7.15
CA SER A 149 -10.54 3.88 -6.40
C SER A 149 -11.55 4.35 -5.34
N SER A 150 -12.64 3.59 -5.18
CA SER A 150 -13.64 3.83 -4.13
C SER A 150 -13.03 3.78 -2.73
N TYR A 151 -11.90 3.08 -2.57
CA TYR A 151 -11.16 3.06 -1.31
C TYR A 151 -10.73 4.45 -0.81
N LYS A 152 -10.46 5.40 -1.72
CA LYS A 152 -10.08 6.78 -1.37
C LYS A 152 -11.27 7.64 -0.91
N SER A 153 -12.48 7.35 -1.40
CA SER A 153 -13.68 8.10 -1.00
C SER A 153 -14.26 7.64 0.34
N LEU A 154 -13.99 6.40 0.76
CA LEU A 154 -14.44 5.87 2.04
C LEU A 154 -13.59 6.40 3.19
N SER A 155 -14.23 7.02 4.18
CA SER A 155 -13.56 7.73 5.27
C SER A 155 -13.22 6.81 6.44
N THR A 156 -14.13 5.89 6.80
CA THR A 156 -13.97 5.05 7.98
C THR A 156 -13.56 3.62 7.64
N MET A 157 -12.79 2.99 8.53
CA MET A 157 -12.45 1.57 8.41
C MET A 157 -13.68 0.66 8.44
N LYS A 158 -14.73 1.05 9.20
CA LYS A 158 -15.99 0.31 9.24
C LYS A 158 -16.64 0.28 7.87
N GLU A 159 -16.76 1.44 7.21
CA GLU A 159 -17.30 1.54 5.84
C GLU A 159 -16.46 0.73 4.84
N LYS A 160 -15.13 0.80 4.94
CA LYS A 160 -14.22 0.04 4.07
C LYS A 160 -14.43 -1.46 4.17
N VAL A 161 -14.53 -1.98 5.38
CA VAL A 161 -14.76 -3.42 5.58
C VAL A 161 -16.18 -3.81 5.15
N LEU A 162 -17.18 -2.97 5.38
CA LEU A 162 -18.54 -3.23 4.89
C LEU A 162 -18.59 -3.30 3.36
N HIS A 163 -17.99 -2.34 2.65
CA HIS A 163 -17.93 -2.35 1.18
C HIS A 163 -17.11 -3.53 0.64
N GLN A 164 -16.01 -3.87 1.29
CA GLN A 164 -15.23 -5.06 0.96
C GLN A 164 -16.09 -6.32 1.08
N MET A 165 -16.83 -6.47 2.18
CA MET A 165 -17.67 -7.64 2.40
C MET A 165 -18.88 -7.69 1.45
N GLU A 166 -19.48 -6.55 1.11
CA GLU A 166 -20.54 -6.47 0.10
C GLU A 166 -20.05 -6.93 -1.28
N LEU A 167 -18.81 -6.58 -1.64
CA LEU A 167 -18.19 -7.07 -2.88
C LEU A 167 -18.01 -8.59 -2.84
N VAL A 168 -17.53 -9.12 -1.72
CA VAL A 168 -17.32 -10.57 -1.52
C VAL A 168 -18.65 -11.34 -1.58
N GLU A 169 -19.73 -10.79 -1.01
CA GLU A 169 -21.07 -11.38 -1.10
C GLU A 169 -21.60 -11.47 -2.54
N ARG A 170 -21.17 -10.57 -3.44
CA ARG A 170 -21.59 -10.53 -4.85
C ARG A 170 -20.74 -11.45 -5.75
N ILE A 171 -19.51 -11.78 -5.35
CA ILE A 171 -18.55 -12.51 -6.19
C ILE A 171 -18.50 -13.99 -5.82
N ARG A 172 -18.60 -14.88 -6.82
CA ARG A 172 -18.52 -16.34 -6.63
C ARG A 172 -17.13 -16.86 -6.26
N ALA A 173 -16.08 -16.12 -6.62
CA ALA A 173 -14.69 -16.54 -6.44
C ALA A 173 -14.18 -16.45 -4.99
N ALA A 174 -14.89 -15.75 -4.10
CA ALA A 174 -14.45 -15.50 -2.73
C ALA A 174 -15.46 -16.07 -1.73
N ASP A 175 -14.98 -16.78 -0.71
CA ASP A 175 -15.81 -17.24 0.40
C ASP A 175 -15.97 -16.11 1.44
N THR A 176 -17.23 -15.74 1.71
CA THR A 176 -17.59 -14.73 2.71
C THR A 176 -17.11 -15.10 4.11
N SER A 177 -17.21 -16.37 4.49
CA SER A 177 -16.89 -16.84 5.85
C SER A 177 -15.39 -16.84 6.08
N ASP A 178 -14.61 -17.32 5.11
CA ASP A 178 -13.16 -17.32 5.22
C ASP A 178 -12.59 -15.91 5.16
N THR A 179 -13.13 -15.04 4.31
CA THR A 179 -12.70 -13.63 4.23
C THR A 179 -12.94 -12.91 5.55
N ALA A 180 -14.14 -13.04 6.14
CA ALA A 180 -14.45 -12.45 7.44
C ALA A 180 -13.53 -12.99 8.55
N ARG A 181 -13.24 -14.30 8.54
CA ARG A 181 -12.27 -14.91 9.46
C ARG A 181 -10.88 -14.30 9.32
N LEU A 182 -10.38 -14.16 8.10
CA LEU A 182 -9.04 -13.62 7.83
C LEU A 182 -8.93 -12.16 8.29
N ILE A 183 -9.96 -11.33 8.06
CA ILE A 183 -10.01 -9.93 8.53
C ILE A 183 -9.90 -9.89 10.06
N ILE A 184 -10.71 -10.69 10.75
CA ILE A 184 -10.73 -10.71 12.22
C ILE A 184 -9.40 -11.24 12.79
N GLU A 185 -8.90 -12.35 12.26
CA GLU A 185 -7.73 -13.04 12.81
C GLU A 185 -6.42 -12.31 12.50
N LYS A 186 -6.24 -11.86 11.25
CA LYS A 186 -4.98 -11.27 10.80
C LYS A 186 -4.90 -9.77 11.06
N HIS A 187 -6.02 -9.06 11.10
CA HIS A 187 -6.04 -7.62 11.27
C HIS A 187 -6.57 -7.22 12.65
N PHE A 188 -7.85 -7.42 12.93
CA PHE A 188 -8.49 -6.86 14.13
C PHE A 188 -7.95 -7.43 15.45
N ILE A 189 -7.89 -8.75 15.60
CA ILE A 189 -7.41 -9.39 16.84
C ILE A 189 -5.94 -9.03 17.09
N LYS A 190 -5.12 -8.99 16.04
CA LYS A 190 -3.70 -8.63 16.16
C LYS A 190 -3.54 -7.18 16.63
N ASP A 191 -4.30 -6.25 16.04
CA ASP A 191 -4.23 -4.84 16.41
C ASP A 191 -4.75 -4.60 17.84
N ILE A 192 -5.91 -5.17 18.20
CA ILE A 192 -6.48 -5.03 19.55
C ILE A 192 -5.52 -5.58 20.62
N LYS A 193 -4.97 -6.79 20.42
CA LYS A 193 -4.02 -7.39 21.37
C LYS A 193 -2.70 -6.61 21.42
N GLY A 194 -2.20 -6.16 20.26
CA GLY A 194 -1.00 -5.33 20.17
C GLY A 194 -1.15 -4.02 20.94
N ASN A 195 -2.24 -3.29 20.70
CA ASN A 195 -2.54 -2.03 21.38
C ASN A 195 -2.78 -2.23 22.88
N LEU A 196 -3.45 -3.31 23.30
CA LEU A 196 -3.62 -3.65 24.72
C LEU A 196 -2.29 -3.91 25.43
N ARG A 197 -1.42 -4.71 24.81
CA ARG A 197 -0.09 -5.00 25.36
C ARG A 197 0.71 -3.70 25.49
N SER A 198 0.75 -2.90 24.42
CA SER A 198 1.47 -1.63 24.43
C SER A 198 0.88 -0.64 25.42
N PHE A 199 -0.44 -0.59 25.61
CA PHE A 199 -1.11 0.25 26.60
C PHE A 199 -0.66 -0.07 28.04
N SER A 200 -0.50 -1.35 28.37
CA SER A 200 -0.04 -1.77 29.70
C SER A 200 1.42 -1.39 30.00
N THR A 201 2.25 -1.24 28.97
CA THR A 201 3.68 -0.91 29.08
C THR A 201 4.02 0.49 28.56
N GLN A 202 3.02 1.33 28.31
CA GLN A 202 3.21 2.58 27.59
C GLN A 202 4.02 3.59 28.39
N GLN A 203 4.64 4.52 27.65
CA GLN A 203 5.24 5.73 28.20
C GLN A 203 4.25 6.89 28.05
N PHE A 204 4.52 7.96 28.77
CA PHE A 204 3.68 9.16 28.81
C PHE A 204 4.42 10.33 28.18
N ARG A 205 3.70 11.21 27.49
CA ARG A 205 4.30 12.39 26.85
C ARG A 205 3.72 13.66 27.44
N CYS A 206 4.56 14.65 27.70
CA CYS A 206 4.10 16.00 28.00
C CYS A 206 3.73 16.75 26.71
N VAL A 207 2.57 17.41 26.69
CA VAL A 207 2.11 18.17 25.50
C VAL A 207 2.99 19.40 25.21
N ASN A 208 3.52 20.06 26.25
CA ASN A 208 4.27 21.31 26.08
C ASN A 208 5.74 21.09 25.72
N CYS A 209 6.45 20.20 26.44
CA CYS A 209 7.90 20.00 26.25
C CYS A 209 8.27 18.72 25.50
N ASN A 210 7.30 17.88 25.12
CA ASN A 210 7.52 16.57 24.49
C ASN A 210 8.38 15.58 25.28
N GLU A 211 8.64 15.85 26.56
CA GLU A 211 9.40 14.93 27.41
C GLU A 211 8.64 13.62 27.60
N ILE A 212 9.39 12.52 27.46
CA ILE A 212 8.88 11.16 27.55
C ILE A 212 9.16 10.64 28.96
N LEU A 213 8.08 10.37 29.69
CA LEU A 213 8.11 9.90 31.07
C LEU A 213 7.73 8.43 31.11
N ARG A 214 8.56 7.60 31.75
CA ARG A 214 8.25 6.18 31.98
C ARG A 214 7.08 5.99 32.95
N ARG A 215 6.92 6.88 33.92
CA ARG A 215 5.85 6.86 34.94
C ARG A 215 5.33 8.28 35.15
N PRO A 216 4.02 8.47 35.33
CA PRO A 216 3.47 9.77 35.66
C PRO A 216 3.87 10.12 37.11
N PRO A 217 4.34 11.36 37.38
CA PRO A 217 4.60 11.81 38.73
C PRO A 217 3.28 11.93 39.51
N LEU A 218 3.35 11.78 40.84
CA LEU A 218 2.17 11.87 41.71
C LEU A 218 1.46 13.23 41.63
N SER A 219 2.16 14.29 41.24
CA SER A 219 1.60 15.62 41.00
C SER A 219 0.71 15.70 39.76
N GLY A 220 0.73 14.70 38.87
CA GLY A 220 -0.01 14.68 37.61
C GLY A 220 0.48 15.69 36.56
N LYS A 221 1.55 16.45 36.84
CA LYS A 221 2.12 17.49 35.97
C LYS A 221 3.54 17.14 35.56
N CYS A 222 3.96 17.56 34.38
CA CYS A 222 5.32 17.35 33.90
C CYS A 222 6.35 17.99 34.83
N THR A 223 7.42 17.26 35.15
CA THR A 223 8.52 17.69 36.03
C THR A 223 9.28 18.90 35.48
N SER A 224 9.40 19.02 34.16
CA SER A 224 10.22 20.07 33.53
C SER A 224 9.46 21.34 33.19
N CYS A 225 8.17 21.25 32.83
CA CYS A 225 7.40 22.41 32.35
C CYS A 225 6.02 22.58 32.98
N ASN A 226 5.66 21.78 33.99
CA ASN A 226 4.32 21.76 34.61
C ASN A 226 3.14 21.53 33.62
N GLY A 227 3.43 21.10 32.39
CA GLY A 227 2.44 20.81 31.37
C GLY A 227 1.64 19.53 31.64
N LYS A 228 0.54 19.37 30.90
CA LYS A 228 -0.32 18.18 30.96
C LYS A 228 0.39 16.98 30.36
N ILE A 229 0.34 15.87 31.10
CA ILE A 229 0.84 14.57 30.65
C ILE A 229 -0.32 13.81 30.01
N ILE A 230 -0.07 13.24 28.84
CA ILE A 230 -1.05 12.43 28.11
C ILE A 230 -0.53 11.01 27.90
N PHE A 231 -1.47 10.07 27.80
CA PHE A 231 -1.20 8.71 27.32
C PHE A 231 -0.70 8.77 25.87
N THR A 232 0.20 7.86 25.50
CA THR A 232 0.61 7.68 24.11
C THR A 232 -0.36 6.78 23.36
N ILE A 233 -1.01 5.86 24.06
CA ILE A 233 -2.05 4.99 23.53
C ILE A 233 -3.34 5.24 24.30
N HIS A 234 -4.37 5.67 23.58
CA HIS A 234 -5.68 5.95 24.15
C HIS A 234 -6.60 4.73 24.06
N GLU A 235 -7.53 4.64 25.01
CA GLU A 235 -8.57 3.60 25.07
C GLU A 235 -9.36 3.48 23.75
N GLY A 236 -9.73 4.61 23.15
CA GLY A 236 -10.48 4.63 21.88
C GLY A 236 -9.75 3.92 20.74
N GLY A 237 -8.41 3.95 20.73
CA GLY A 237 -7.60 3.23 19.74
C GLY A 237 -7.72 1.71 19.89
N ILE A 238 -7.85 1.22 21.12
CA ILE A 238 -8.01 -0.21 21.43
C ILE A 238 -9.44 -0.68 21.09
N LYS A 239 -10.45 0.12 21.44
CA LYS A 239 -11.86 -0.23 21.24
C LYS A 239 -12.32 -0.13 19.77
N LYS A 240 -11.59 0.61 18.93
CA LYS A 240 -11.96 0.92 17.54
C LYS A 240 -12.45 -0.27 16.71
N TYR A 241 -11.81 -1.43 16.84
CA TYR A 241 -12.12 -2.62 16.03
C TYR A 241 -12.94 -3.69 16.75
N LEU A 242 -13.22 -3.52 18.03
CA LEU A 242 -13.90 -4.54 18.83
C LEU A 242 -15.35 -4.75 18.38
N GLU A 243 -16.13 -3.67 18.26
CA GLU A 243 -17.53 -3.74 17.81
C GLU A 243 -17.63 -4.25 16.35
N PRO A 244 -16.88 -3.69 15.38
CA PRO A 244 -16.89 -4.24 14.01
C PRO A 244 -16.52 -5.73 13.93
N ALA A 245 -15.59 -6.21 14.76
CA ALA A 245 -15.21 -7.62 14.79
C ALA A 245 -16.36 -8.52 15.27
N LEU A 246 -17.10 -8.09 16.29
CA LEU A 246 -18.26 -8.81 16.82
C LEU A 246 -19.43 -8.82 15.82
N ASP A 247 -19.69 -7.69 15.17
CA ASP A 247 -20.70 -7.55 14.13
C ASP A 247 -20.41 -8.50 12.95
N LEU A 248 -19.16 -8.57 12.50
CA LEU A 248 -18.76 -9.50 11.42
C LEU A 248 -18.84 -10.97 11.86
N ALA A 249 -18.38 -11.30 13.06
CA ALA A 249 -18.40 -12.66 13.57
C ALA A 249 -19.83 -13.20 13.74
N SER A 250 -20.77 -12.33 14.10
CA SER A 250 -22.19 -12.67 14.21
C SER A 250 -22.85 -12.79 12.83
N LYS A 251 -22.65 -11.80 11.94
CA LYS A 251 -23.26 -11.78 10.60
C LYS A 251 -22.88 -13.00 9.75
N TYR A 252 -21.60 -13.37 9.71
CA TYR A 252 -21.11 -14.50 8.91
C TYR A 252 -21.03 -15.83 9.66
N ASN A 253 -21.67 -15.90 10.84
CA ASN A 253 -21.73 -17.09 11.69
C ASN A 253 -20.40 -17.85 11.81
N LEU A 254 -19.33 -17.13 12.16
CA LEU A 254 -17.99 -17.72 12.29
C LEU A 254 -17.93 -18.76 13.42
N SER A 255 -16.84 -19.54 13.43
CA SER A 255 -16.65 -20.61 14.41
C SER A 255 -16.83 -20.14 15.85
N ILE A 256 -17.29 -21.06 16.69
CA ILE A 256 -17.51 -20.84 18.12
C ILE A 256 -16.22 -20.35 18.79
N TYR A 257 -15.07 -20.89 18.40
CA TYR A 257 -13.77 -20.47 18.91
C TYR A 257 -13.49 -18.98 18.65
N MET A 258 -13.74 -18.50 17.42
CA MET A 258 -13.52 -17.09 17.10
C MET A 258 -14.46 -16.18 17.91
N LYS A 259 -15.73 -16.55 18.04
CA LYS A 259 -16.71 -15.80 18.85
C LYS A 259 -16.30 -15.74 20.32
N GLN A 260 -15.87 -16.86 20.89
CA GLN A 260 -15.38 -16.94 22.27
C GLN A 260 -14.10 -16.11 22.47
N ASN A 261 -13.17 -16.15 21.53
CA ASN A 261 -11.94 -15.37 21.60
C ASN A 261 -12.23 -13.86 21.60
N LEU A 262 -13.14 -13.39 20.73
CA LEU A 262 -13.57 -11.99 20.72
C LEU A 262 -14.27 -11.59 22.03
N GLU A 263 -15.11 -12.47 22.57
CA GLU A 263 -15.78 -12.24 23.86
C GLU A 263 -14.78 -12.18 25.03
N LEU A 264 -13.74 -13.02 25.04
CA LEU A 264 -12.66 -12.96 26.03
C LEU A 264 -11.88 -11.65 25.93
N ILE A 265 -11.57 -11.20 24.71
CA ILE A 265 -10.91 -9.91 24.47
C ILE A 265 -11.79 -8.75 24.97
N LYS A 266 -13.09 -8.79 24.67
CA LYS A 266 -14.06 -7.80 25.17
C LYS A 266 -14.08 -7.74 26.69
N ARG A 267 -14.21 -8.88 27.37
CA ARG A 267 -14.19 -8.95 28.84
C ARG A 267 -12.89 -8.42 29.42
N TYR A 268 -11.76 -8.71 28.78
CA TYR A 268 -10.47 -8.22 29.22
C TYR A 268 -10.36 -6.69 29.09
N ILE A 269 -10.83 -6.12 27.98
CA ILE A 269 -10.92 -4.66 27.79
C ILE A 269 -11.84 -4.04 28.86
N GLU A 270 -13.03 -4.60 29.07
CA GLU A 270 -13.98 -4.13 30.09
C GLU A 270 -13.41 -4.22 31.51
N SER A 271 -12.56 -5.21 31.80
CA SER A 271 -11.89 -5.34 33.11
C SER A 271 -10.86 -4.23 33.35
N ILE A 272 -10.14 -3.81 32.31
CA ILE A 272 -9.10 -2.76 32.41
C ILE A 272 -9.71 -1.36 32.47
N PHE A 273 -10.66 -1.07 31.57
CA PHE A 273 -11.22 0.28 31.41
C PHE A 273 -12.52 0.48 32.19
N GLY A 274 -13.09 -0.60 32.74
CA GLY A 274 -14.43 -0.59 33.29
C GLY A 274 -15.51 -0.64 32.21
N ARG A 275 -16.75 -0.80 32.65
CA ARG A 275 -17.94 -0.56 31.82
C ARG A 275 -18.35 0.90 31.97
N GLU A 276 -18.76 1.54 30.88
CA GLU A 276 -19.43 2.84 30.97
C GLU A 276 -20.64 2.68 31.89
N LYS A 277 -20.69 3.47 32.97
CA LYS A 277 -21.74 3.33 33.98
C LYS A 277 -23.13 3.65 33.42
N GLU A 278 -23.20 4.50 32.40
CA GLU A 278 -24.44 4.95 31.75
C GLU A 278 -24.17 5.21 30.26
N LYS A 279 -24.92 4.53 29.39
CA LYS A 279 -24.92 4.83 27.94
C LYS A 279 -26.10 5.75 27.69
N GLN A 280 -25.85 6.99 27.24
CA GLN A 280 -26.93 7.92 26.91
C GLN A 280 -27.74 7.35 25.74
N GLU A 281 -28.94 6.85 26.02
CA GLU A 281 -29.84 6.32 25.00
C GLU A 281 -30.77 7.43 24.50
N ALA A 282 -30.99 7.46 23.18
CA ALA A 282 -31.97 8.36 22.60
C ALA A 282 -33.38 7.88 22.95
N LEU A 283 -34.26 8.81 23.33
CA LEU A 283 -35.66 8.55 23.73
C LEU A 283 -36.44 7.68 22.75
N HIS A 284 -36.13 7.74 21.45
CA HIS A 284 -36.75 6.92 20.40
C HIS A 284 -36.65 5.40 20.61
N LYS A 285 -35.76 4.93 21.48
CA LYS A 285 -35.60 3.50 21.76
C LYS A 285 -36.71 2.94 22.66
N TRP A 286 -37.48 3.83 23.28
CA TRP A 286 -38.53 3.52 24.27
C TRP A 286 -39.95 3.91 23.81
N PHE A 287 -40.07 4.44 22.58
CA PHE A 287 -41.33 4.80 21.92
C PHE A 287 -41.38 4.12 20.54
#